data_AF-A0A819CNR2-F1
#
_entry.id   AF-A0A819CNR2-F1
#
_cell.length_a   1.000
_cell.length_b   1.000
_cell.length_c   1.000
_cell.angle_alpha   90.00
_cell.angle_beta   90.00
_cell.angle_gamma   90.00
#
_symmetry.space_group_name_H-M   'P 1'
#
loop_
_entity.id
_entity.type
_entity.pdbx_description
1 polymer ?
#
loop_
_entity_poly.entity_id
_entity_poly.type
_entity_poly.pdbx_seq_one_letter_code
_entity_poly.pdbx_strand_id
1 'polypeptide(L)'
;MYFIFLVEISSFGFPFEPYQIQVDFMRSLYSTLQQSKHGIFESPTGTGKSLSIICGSLRWLFDEIQSWKDEYEELSKPIESKNDSSSNDWLKRIMKRKEEEVIREKRRDELKVKIDLEDQYANASKNTLAASIKKT
;
A
#
# COMPACT_ATOMS: atom_id res chain seq x y z
N MET A 1 1.86 12.92 11.53
CA MET A 1 0.94 14.05 11.29
C MET A 1 1.24 14.79 9.98
N TYR A 2 2.48 14.89 9.52
CA TYR A 2 2.83 15.56 8.25
C TYR A 2 2.46 14.79 6.97
N PHE A 3 2.32 13.47 7.03
CA PHE A 3 1.99 12.63 5.86
C PHE A 3 0.55 12.81 5.34
N ILE A 4 -0.36 13.36 6.17
CA ILE A 4 -1.79 13.50 5.86
C ILE A 4 -2.05 14.67 4.89
N PHE A 5 -1.22 15.72 4.92
CA PHE A 5 -1.35 16.88 4.04
C PHE A 5 -0.66 16.71 2.67
N LEU A 6 0.13 15.65 2.48
CA LEU A 6 0.93 15.43 1.28
C LEU A 6 0.23 14.59 0.20
N VAL A 7 -0.95 14.00 0.48
CA VAL A 7 -1.72 13.36 -0.59
C VAL A 7 -2.37 14.47 -1.42
N GLU A 8 -1.72 14.78 -2.55
CA GLU A 8 -2.23 15.72 -3.53
C GLU A 8 -3.59 15.28 -4.08
N ILE A 9 -4.45 16.24 -4.36
CA ILE A 9 -5.80 16.02 -4.89
C ILE A 9 -5.75 15.30 -6.25
N SER A 10 -4.74 15.63 -7.07
CA SER A 10 -4.42 15.00 -8.35
C SER A 10 -4.18 13.49 -8.24
N SER A 11 -3.81 13.00 -7.05
CA SER A 11 -3.43 11.61 -6.84
C SER A 11 -4.64 10.68 -6.69
N PHE A 12 -5.83 11.18 -6.35
CA PHE A 12 -7.03 10.36 -6.12
C PHE A 12 -7.73 9.87 -7.40
N GLY A 13 -7.30 10.34 -8.58
CA GLY A 13 -7.88 9.90 -9.85
C GLY A 13 -9.35 10.27 -10.01
N PHE A 14 -9.78 11.40 -9.43
CA PHE A 14 -11.14 11.88 -9.59
C PHE A 14 -11.37 12.34 -11.04
N PRO A 15 -12.49 11.97 -11.69
CA PRO A 15 -12.69 12.22 -13.13
C PRO A 15 -12.90 13.69 -13.51
N PHE A 16 -13.19 14.55 -12.53
CA PHE A 16 -13.42 15.99 -12.68
C PHE A 16 -12.69 16.73 -11.55
N GLU A 17 -12.74 18.06 -11.55
CA GLU A 17 -12.27 18.82 -10.39
C GLU A 17 -13.18 18.53 -9.17
N PRO A 18 -12.65 17.90 -8.10
CA PRO A 18 -13.48 17.54 -6.96
C PRO A 18 -13.83 18.77 -6.12
N TYR A 19 -15.04 18.79 -5.58
CA TYR A 19 -15.40 19.77 -4.56
C TYR A 19 -14.56 19.58 -3.30
N GLN A 20 -14.34 20.66 -2.55
CA GLN A 20 -13.56 20.60 -1.31
C GLN A 20 -14.07 19.53 -0.33
N ILE A 21 -15.40 19.39 -0.20
CA ILE A 21 -16.02 18.36 0.64
C ILE A 21 -15.65 16.93 0.21
N GLN A 22 -15.49 16.68 -1.10
CA GLN A 22 -15.08 15.37 -1.63
C GLN A 22 -13.59 15.12 -1.36
N VAL A 23 -12.76 16.15 -1.50
CA VAL A 23 -11.33 16.08 -1.16
C VAL A 23 -11.13 15.74 0.32
N ASP A 24 -11.81 16.45 1.21
CA ASP A 24 -11.70 16.24 2.65
C ASP A 24 -12.21 14.85 3.05
N PHE A 25 -13.29 14.39 2.41
CA PHE A 25 -13.80 13.04 2.56
C PHE A 25 -12.75 11.99 2.14
N MET A 26 -12.19 12.11 0.93
CA MET A 26 -11.19 11.18 0.40
C MET A 26 -9.92 11.12 1.25
N ARG A 27 -9.41 12.27 1.71
CA ARG A 27 -8.25 12.34 2.63
C ARG A 27 -8.52 11.68 3.97
N SER A 28 -9.70 11.92 4.53
CA SER A 28 -10.10 11.33 5.83
C SER A 28 -10.27 9.82 5.71
N LEU A 29 -10.87 9.34 4.61
CA LEU A 29 -10.99 7.92 4.29
C LEU A 29 -9.61 7.27 4.14
N TYR A 30 -8.75 7.85 3.30
CA TYR A 30 -7.38 7.36 3.09
C TYR A 30 -6.61 7.25 4.40
N SER A 31 -6.64 8.29 5.23
CA SER A 31 -5.93 8.30 6.52
C SER A 31 -6.45 7.23 7.48
N THR A 32 -7.75 6.96 7.45
CA THR A 32 -8.38 5.92 8.28
C THR A 32 -7.93 4.53 7.84
N LEU A 33 -7.90 4.29 6.53
CA LEU A 33 -7.40 3.05 5.94
C LEU A 33 -5.91 2.85 6.25
N GLN A 34 -5.08 3.89 6.09
CA GLN A 34 -3.65 3.82 6.37
C GLN A 34 -3.32 3.49 7.84
N GLN A 35 -4.21 3.87 8.75
CA GLN A 35 -4.07 3.58 10.18
C GLN A 35 -4.69 2.24 10.58
N SER A 36 -5.23 1.47 9.63
CA SER A 36 -5.97 0.23 9.90
C SER A 36 -7.12 0.42 10.90
N LYS A 37 -7.85 1.54 10.78
CA LYS A 37 -8.96 1.92 11.67
C LYS A 37 -10.31 1.84 10.97
N HIS A 38 -11.37 1.90 11.77
CA HIS A 38 -12.73 2.08 11.30
C HIS A 38 -13.08 3.58 11.34
N GLY A 39 -13.75 4.09 10.30
CA GLY A 39 -14.20 5.47 10.22
C GLY A 39 -15.68 5.56 9.87
N ILE A 40 -16.38 6.47 10.52
CA ILE A 40 -17.79 6.78 10.25
C ILE A 40 -17.81 8.11 9.51
N PHE A 41 -18.24 8.08 8.24
CA PHE A 41 -18.21 9.25 7.37
C PHE A 41 -19.61 9.64 6.91
N GLU A 42 -20.04 10.83 7.31
CA GLU A 42 -21.24 11.48 6.83
C GLU A 42 -20.92 12.42 5.68
N SER A 43 -21.80 12.45 4.68
CA SER A 43 -21.70 13.36 3.55
C SER A 43 -23.12 13.75 3.13
N PRO A 44 -23.39 15.04 2.82
CA PRO A 44 -24.68 15.45 2.27
C PRO A 44 -25.06 14.65 1.02
N THR A 45 -26.36 14.47 0.79
CA THR A 45 -26.86 13.78 -0.41
C THR A 45 -26.48 14.57 -1.67
N GLY A 46 -26.14 13.87 -2.75
CA GLY A 46 -25.86 14.50 -4.05
C GLY A 46 -24.41 14.99 -4.25
N THR A 47 -23.53 14.85 -3.26
CA THR A 47 -22.11 15.26 -3.36
C THR A 47 -21.19 14.16 -3.88
N GLY A 48 -21.72 13.07 -4.46
CA GLY A 48 -20.88 12.01 -5.03
C GLY A 48 -20.12 11.17 -3.99
N LYS A 49 -20.76 10.85 -2.84
CA LYS A 49 -20.18 9.98 -1.79
C LYS A 49 -19.62 8.68 -2.33
N SER A 50 -20.37 7.96 -3.18
CA SER A 50 -19.92 6.70 -3.76
C SER A 50 -18.64 6.86 -4.57
N LEU A 51 -18.56 7.89 -5.42
CA LEU A 51 -17.38 8.16 -6.23
C LEU A 51 -16.18 8.53 -5.35
N SER A 52 -16.39 9.35 -4.32
CA SER A 52 -15.35 9.72 -3.36
C SER A 52 -14.82 8.51 -2.60
N ILE A 53 -15.69 7.57 -2.19
CA ILE A 53 -15.27 6.32 -1.55
C ILE A 53 -14.42 5.48 -2.52
N ILE A 54 -14.86 5.32 -3.77
CA ILE A 54 -14.15 4.51 -4.77
C ILE A 54 -12.76 5.12 -5.03
N CYS A 55 -12.68 6.41 -5.37
CA CYS A 55 -11.41 7.10 -5.64
C CYS A 55 -10.47 7.06 -4.43
N GLY A 56 -10.97 7.36 -3.23
CA GLY A 56 -10.19 7.31 -2.00
C GLY A 56 -9.65 5.92 -1.67
N SER A 57 -10.50 4.89 -1.80
CA SER A 57 -10.12 3.51 -1.49
C SER A 57 -9.15 2.93 -2.52
N LEU A 58 -9.38 3.20 -3.82
CA LEU A 58 -8.49 2.74 -4.88
C LEU A 58 -7.13 3.40 -4.78
N ARG A 59 -7.08 4.71 -4.46
CA ARG A 59 -5.80 5.39 -4.27
C ARG A 59 -5.02 4.77 -3.11
N TRP A 60 -5.66 4.56 -1.97
CA TRP A 60 -5.04 3.88 -0.84
C TRP A 60 -4.51 2.48 -1.23
N LEU A 61 -5.31 1.71 -1.95
CA LEU A 61 -4.94 0.36 -2.38
C LEU A 61 -3.70 0.38 -3.29
N PHE A 62 -3.65 1.28 -4.28
CA PHE A 62 -2.49 1.39 -5.18
C PHE A 62 -1.21 1.79 -4.44
N ASP A 63 -1.31 2.72 -3.48
CA ASP A 63 -0.17 3.14 -2.68
C ASP A 63 0.35 2.00 -1.80
N GLU A 64 -0.54 1.24 -1.17
CA GLU A 64 -0.17 0.07 -0.36
C GLU A 64 0.49 -1.02 -1.21
N ILE A 65 -0.06 -1.33 -2.39
CA ILE A 65 0.55 -2.29 -3.31
C ILE A 65 1.96 -1.85 -3.72
N GLN A 66 2.14 -0.57 -4.04
CA GLN A 66 3.46 -0.04 -4.38
C GLN A 66 4.42 -0.15 -3.19
N SER A 67 3.96 0.21 -1.98
CA SER A 67 4.76 0.06 -0.76
C SER A 67 5.16 -1.39 -0.51
N TRP A 68 4.28 -2.37 -0.77
CA TRP A 68 4.60 -3.78 -0.63
C TRP A 68 5.67 -4.22 -1.62
N LYS A 69 5.61 -3.74 -2.87
CA LYS A 69 6.61 -4.02 -3.91
C LYS A 69 7.97 -3.43 -3.54
N ASP A 70 7.99 -2.18 -3.09
CA ASP A 70 9.23 -1.50 -2.66
C ASP A 70 9.83 -2.18 -1.42
N GLU A 71 9.02 -2.53 -0.42
CA GLU A 71 9.47 -3.25 0.78
C GLU A 71 10.00 -4.64 0.43
N TYR A 72 9.31 -5.39 -0.45
CA TYR A 72 9.76 -6.70 -0.90
C TYR A 72 11.13 -6.62 -1.59
N GLU A 73 11.33 -5.62 -2.44
CA GLU A 73 12.60 -5.39 -3.12
C GLU A 73 13.72 -4.96 -2.16
N GLU A 74 13.41 -4.16 -1.14
CA GLU A 74 14.37 -3.81 -0.09
C GLU A 74 14.80 -5.04 0.72
N LEU A 75 13.86 -5.90 1.09
CA LEU A 75 14.13 -7.14 1.84
C LEU A 75 14.81 -8.21 0.97
N SER A 76 14.80 -8.05 -0.36
CA SER A 76 15.47 -8.95 -1.30
C SER A 76 16.98 -8.75 -1.33
N LYS A 77 17.46 -7.56 -0.94
CA LYS A 77 18.87 -7.17 -0.97
C LYS A 77 19.69 -7.88 0.14
N PRO A 78 20.98 -8.16 -0.10
CA PRO A 78 21.87 -8.72 0.92
C PRO A 78 22.04 -7.79 2.12
N ILE A 79 22.16 -8.36 3.31
CA ILE A 79 22.38 -7.59 4.55
C ILE A 79 23.82 -7.07 4.55
N GLU A 80 24.00 -5.76 4.41
CA GLU A 80 25.30 -5.13 4.58
C GLU A 80 25.74 -5.21 6.05
N SER A 81 26.88 -5.86 6.30
CA SER A 81 27.46 -5.92 7.64
C SER A 81 28.17 -4.62 7.99
N LYS A 82 27.57 -3.78 8.82
CA LYS A 82 28.29 -2.66 9.45
C LYS A 82 29.35 -3.21 10.41
N ASN A 83 30.61 -2.89 10.12
CA ASN A 83 31.78 -3.26 10.91
C ASN A 83 31.86 -2.41 12.19
N ASP A 84 30.98 -2.70 13.15
CA ASP A 84 31.01 -2.00 14.43
C ASP A 84 32.02 -2.66 15.37
N SER A 85 33.15 -1.97 15.59
CA SER A 85 34.39 -2.46 16.25
C SER A 85 34.35 -2.38 17.78
N SER A 86 33.16 -2.29 18.40
CA SER A 86 33.06 -2.05 19.84
C SER A 86 32.04 -2.98 20.48
N SER A 87 32.54 -4.05 21.13
CA SER A 87 31.92 -4.85 22.22
C SER A 87 32.23 -6.35 22.04
N ASN A 88 32.81 -6.95 23.09
CA ASN A 88 33.31 -8.34 23.15
C ASN A 88 32.21 -9.44 23.13
N ASP A 89 31.02 -9.19 22.58
CA ASP A 89 29.92 -10.16 22.55
C ASP A 89 29.51 -10.53 21.12
N TRP A 90 30.41 -11.25 20.45
CA TRP A 90 30.22 -11.72 19.08
C TRP A 90 29.07 -12.72 18.94
N LEU A 91 28.80 -13.52 19.98
CA LEU A 91 27.76 -14.56 19.96
C LEU A 91 26.35 -13.95 19.96
N LYS A 92 26.09 -12.96 20.82
CA LYS A 92 24.79 -12.24 20.79
C LYS A 92 24.55 -11.55 19.45
N ARG A 93 25.58 -11.03 18.78
CA ARG A 93 25.46 -10.42 17.44
C ARG A 93 25.04 -11.43 16.38
N ILE A 94 25.59 -12.64 16.41
CA ILE A 94 25.20 -13.72 15.48
C ILE A 94 23.77 -14.17 15.75
N MET A 95 23.40 -14.37 17.02
CA MET A 95 22.04 -14.75 17.39
C MET A 95 21.02 -13.71 16.93
N LYS A 96 21.29 -12.41 17.22
CA LYS A 96 20.43 -11.30 16.79
C LYS A 96 20.32 -11.21 15.26
N ARG A 97 21.44 -11.36 14.54
CA ARG A 97 21.44 -11.37 13.06
C ARG A 97 20.57 -12.50 12.52
N LYS A 98 20.70 -13.71 13.08
CA LYS A 98 19.90 -14.87 12.66
C LYS A 98 18.41 -14.66 12.92
N GLU A 99 18.05 -14.03 14.05
CA GLU A 99 16.67 -13.65 14.35
C GLU A 99 16.13 -12.61 13.36
N GLU A 100 16.91 -11.57 13.07
CA GLU A 100 16.57 -10.54 12.07
C GLU A 100 16.44 -11.13 10.66
N GLU A 101 17.27 -12.10 10.30
CA GLU A 101 17.18 -12.84 9.04
C GLU A 101 15.88 -13.64 8.94
N VAL A 102 15.50 -14.38 9.98
CA VAL A 102 14.24 -15.15 10.02
C VAL A 102 13.03 -14.21 9.93
N ILE A 103 13.04 -13.10 10.66
CA ILE A 103 11.95 -12.10 10.61
C ILE A 103 11.87 -11.47 9.21
N ARG A 104 13.01 -11.11 8.62
CA ARG A 104 13.11 -10.54 7.26
C ARG A 104 12.58 -11.52 6.22
N GLU A 105 12.98 -12.78 6.30
CA GLU A 105 12.54 -13.85 5.39
C GLU A 105 11.03 -14.06 5.50
N LYS A 106 10.49 -14.18 6.72
CA LYS A 106 9.05 -14.32 6.93
C LYS A 106 8.27 -13.15 6.35
N ARG A 107 8.72 -11.91 6.60
CA ARG A 107 8.08 -10.69 6.08
C ARG A 107 8.13 -10.66 4.55
N ARG A 108 9.25 -11.08 3.96
CA ARG A 108 9.43 -11.17 2.51
C ARG A 108 8.46 -12.18 1.88
N ASP A 109 8.31 -13.35 2.48
CA ASP A 109 7.39 -14.38 2.00
C ASP A 109 5.93 -13.92 2.08
N GLU A 110 5.55 -13.24 3.17
CA GLU A 110 4.21 -12.64 3.32
C GLU A 110 3.91 -11.60 2.22
N LEU A 111 4.87 -10.73 1.92
CA LEU A 111 4.73 -9.74 0.84
C LEU A 111 4.68 -10.40 -0.53
N LYS A 112 5.48 -11.44 -0.76
CA LYS A 112 5.47 -12.19 -2.02
C LYS A 112 4.10 -12.77 -2.32
N VAL A 113 3.45 -13.39 -1.34
CA VAL A 113 2.09 -13.92 -1.50
C VAL A 113 1.11 -12.82 -1.89
N LYS A 114 1.19 -11.64 -1.27
CA LYS A 114 0.31 -10.51 -1.59
C LYS A 114 0.52 -9.99 -3.02
N ILE A 115 1.78 -9.87 -3.46
CA ILE A 115 2.13 -9.42 -4.81
C ILE A 115 1.66 -10.45 -5.85
N ASP A 116 1.92 -11.73 -5.62
CA ASP A 116 1.48 -12.81 -6.52
C ASP A 116 -0.06 -12.85 -6.67
N LEU A 117 -0.79 -12.56 -5.59
CA LEU A 117 -2.25 -12.44 -5.63
C LEU A 117 -2.68 -11.23 -6.47
N GLU A 118 -2.05 -10.07 -6.30
CA GLU A 118 -2.33 -8.87 -7.10
C GLU A 118 -2.11 -9.13 -8.60
N ASP A 119 -0.99 -9.76 -8.96
CA ASP A 119 -0.71 -10.14 -10.34
C ASP A 119 -1.76 -11.10 -10.91
N GLN A 120 -2.25 -12.06 -10.10
CA GLN A 120 -3.35 -12.94 -10.49
C GLN A 120 -4.63 -12.16 -10.79
N TYR A 121 -5.03 -11.23 -9.91
CA TYR A 121 -6.21 -10.39 -10.12
C TYR A 121 -6.07 -9.50 -11.37
N ALA A 122 -4.89 -8.90 -11.57
CA ALA A 122 -4.60 -8.08 -12.74
C ALA A 122 -4.70 -8.89 -14.04
N ASN A 123 -4.17 -10.10 -14.06
CA ASN A 123 -4.21 -11.00 -15.22
C ASN A 123 -5.64 -11.51 -15.49
N ALA A 124 -6.40 -11.86 -14.44
CA ALA A 124 -7.80 -12.25 -14.57
C ALA A 124 -8.63 -11.13 -15.22
N SER A 125 -8.49 -9.90 -14.74
CA SER A 125 -9.18 -8.73 -15.29
C SER A 125 -8.85 -8.48 -16.77
N LYS A 126 -7.55 -8.51 -17.14
CA LYS A 126 -7.10 -8.37 -18.54
C LYS A 126 -7.70 -9.44 -19.45
N ASN A 127 -7.74 -10.69 -18.99
CA ASN A 127 -8.31 -11.80 -19.76
C ASN A 127 -9.82 -11.65 -19.96
N THR A 128 -10.55 -11.20 -18.94
CA THR A 128 -11.99 -10.92 -19.05
C THR A 128 -12.27 -9.79 -20.04
N LEU A 129 -11.50 -8.71 -19.98
CA LEU A 129 -11.63 -7.58 -20.93
C LEU A 129 -11.34 -8.02 -22.37
N ALA A 130 -10.25 -8.77 -22.59
CA ALA A 130 -9.91 -9.31 -23.90
C ALA A 130 -10.97 -10.26 -24.47
N ALA A 131 -11.63 -11.04 -23.61
CA ALA A 131 -12.73 -11.92 -24.01
C ALA A 131 -14.01 -11.14 -24.38
N SER A 132 -14.26 -10.00 -23.74
CA SER A 132 -15.41 -9.14 -24.06
C SER A 132 -15.21 -8.38 -25.38
N ILE A 133 -13.97 -7.97 -25.69
CA ILE A 133 -13.64 -7.26 -26.93
C ILE A 133 -13.73 -8.20 -28.16
N LYS A 134 -13.34 -9.47 -28.03
CA LYS A 134 -13.41 -10.46 -29.14
C LYS A 134 -14.82 -10.91 -29.52
N LYS A 135 -15.84 -10.60 -28.70
CA LYS A 135 -17.25 -10.93 -28.95
C LYS A 135 -18.03 -9.81 -29.65
N THR A 136 -17.39 -8.68 -29.93
CA THR A 136 -17.96 -7.53 -30.67
C THR A 136 -17.26 -7.44 -32.02
#